data_AF-A0A651H6X4-F1
#
_entry.id   AF-A0A651H6X4-F1
#
_cell.length_a   1.000
_cell.length_b   1.000
_cell.length_c   1.000
_cell.angle_alpha   90.00
_cell.angle_beta   90.00
_cell.angle_gamma   90.00
#
_symmetry.space_group_name_H-M   'P 1'
#
loop_
_entity.id
_entity.type
_entity.pdbx_description
1 polymer ?
#
loop_
_entity_poly.entity_id
_entity_poly.type
_entity_poly.pdbx_seq_one_letter_code
_entity_poly.pdbx_strand_id
1 'polypeptide(L)'
;MPVIPLSAASPGAVLAAPVHDSRGRLLLPRGRELTERDLRLCTSFEVESLEVEGVEEPPEAQIPQEVREEALDAVAGRFLLQDPDHPLTRELRAFAATAWARGRAPGAASDRGDK
;
A
#
# COMPACT_ATOMS: atom_id res chain seq x y z
N MET A 1 -14.96 -1.06 0.81
CA MET A 1 -14.56 -1.39 2.20
C MET A 1 -13.05 -1.41 2.21
N PRO A 2 -12.40 -0.97 3.29
CA PRO A 2 -10.97 -0.72 3.26
C PRO A 2 -10.20 -2.04 3.25
N VAL A 3 -9.20 -2.07 2.38
CA VAL A 3 -8.18 -3.12 2.34
C VAL A 3 -7.02 -2.63 3.20
N ILE A 4 -6.71 -3.36 4.26
CA ILE A 4 -5.58 -3.04 5.13
C ILE A 4 -4.49 -4.10 4.99
N PRO A 5 -3.20 -3.73 5.15
CA PRO A 5 -2.14 -4.72 5.24
C PRO A 5 -2.35 -5.61 6.48
N LEU A 6 -1.97 -6.89 6.40
CA LEU A 6 -2.10 -7.83 7.53
C LEU A 6 -1.40 -7.30 8.80
N SER A 7 -0.31 -6.53 8.65
CA SER A 7 0.42 -5.90 9.75
C SER A 7 -0.37 -4.83 10.50
N ALA A 8 -1.39 -4.24 9.88
CA ALA A 8 -2.29 -3.26 10.50
C ALA A 8 -3.55 -3.90 11.08
N ALA A 9 -3.77 -5.21 10.88
CA ALA A 9 -4.93 -5.91 11.41
C ALA A 9 -4.73 -6.30 12.88
N SER A 10 -5.72 -5.98 13.71
CA SER A 10 -5.75 -6.32 15.13
C SER A 10 -6.74 -7.45 15.44
N PRO A 11 -6.51 -8.25 16.49
CA PRO A 11 -7.54 -9.14 17.02
C PRO A 11 -8.83 -8.36 17.33
N GLY A 12 -9.99 -8.96 17.06
CA GLY A 12 -11.30 -8.33 17.19
C GLY A 12 -11.83 -7.63 15.92
N ALA A 13 -10.99 -7.45 14.89
CA ALA A 13 -11.46 -6.93 13.60
C ALA A 13 -12.31 -7.97 12.86
N VAL A 14 -13.38 -7.54 12.19
CA VAL A 14 -14.30 -8.42 11.46
C VAL A 14 -13.96 -8.40 9.98
N LEU A 15 -13.83 -9.57 9.36
CA LEU A 15 -13.56 -9.68 7.92
C LEU A 15 -14.77 -9.26 7.08
N ALA A 16 -14.58 -8.31 6.17
CA ALA A 16 -15.59 -7.87 5.22
C ALA A 16 -15.70 -8.82 4.00
N ALA A 17 -14.64 -9.56 3.69
CA ALA A 17 -14.57 -10.51 2.59
C ALA A 17 -13.91 -11.84 3.02
N PRO A 18 -14.18 -12.96 2.34
CA PRO A 18 -13.48 -14.22 2.62
C PRO A 18 -12.00 -14.15 2.22
N VAL A 19 -11.13 -14.71 3.05
CA VAL A 19 -9.69 -14.80 2.79
C VAL A 19 -9.40 -16.15 2.15
N HIS A 20 -8.64 -16.14 1.06
CA HIS A 20 -8.20 -17.34 0.36
C HIS A 20 -6.66 -17.46 0.40
N ASP A 21 -6.15 -18.69 0.30
CA ASP A 21 -4.72 -18.93 0.08
C ASP A 21 -4.33 -18.68 -1.38
N SER A 22 -3.02 -18.74 -1.67
CA SER A 22 -2.47 -18.61 -3.03
C SER A 22 -2.96 -19.66 -4.03
N ARG A 23 -3.63 -20.73 -3.56
CA ARG A 23 -4.25 -21.78 -4.37
C ARG A 23 -5.77 -21.61 -4.48
N GLY A 24 -6.33 -20.50 -3.98
CA GLY A 24 -7.75 -20.19 -4.01
C GLY A 24 -8.59 -20.95 -2.98
N ARG A 25 -7.97 -21.63 -2.00
CA ARG A 25 -8.70 -22.34 -0.94
C ARG A 25 -9.10 -21.36 0.16
N LEU A 26 -10.32 -21.51 0.67
CA LEU A 26 -10.84 -20.67 1.74
C LEU A 26 -10.04 -20.88 3.03
N LEU A 27 -9.43 -19.82 3.54
CA LEU A 27 -8.75 -19.79 4.84
C LEU A 27 -9.69 -19.31 5.93
N LEU A 28 -10.39 -18.19 5.70
CA LEU A 28 -11.29 -17.58 6.67
C LEU A 28 -12.56 -17.10 5.98
N PRO A 29 -13.76 -17.40 6.51
CA PRO A 29 -15.01 -16.90 5.97
C PRO A 29 -15.22 -15.41 6.28
N ARG A 30 -16.01 -14.76 5.43
CA ARG A 30 -16.54 -13.40 5.70
C ARG A 30 -17.30 -13.36 7.03
N GLY A 31 -17.26 -12.21 7.71
CA GLY A 31 -17.98 -11.94 8.95
C GLY A 31 -17.31 -12.58 10.17
N ARG A 32 -16.15 -13.21 9.99
CA ARG A 32 -15.38 -13.78 11.10
C ARG A 32 -14.60 -12.69 11.80
N GLU A 33 -14.72 -12.68 13.12
CA GLU A 33 -13.86 -11.90 14.01
C GLU A 33 -12.46 -12.53 14.07
N LEU A 34 -11.44 -11.73 13.79
CA LEU A 34 -10.04 -12.16 13.75
C LEU A 34 -9.52 -12.41 15.16
N THR A 35 -9.05 -13.62 15.42
CA THR A 35 -8.26 -13.93 16.61
C THR A 35 -6.76 -13.82 16.33
N GLU A 36 -5.91 -13.78 17.36
CA GLU A 36 -4.46 -13.88 17.16
C GLU A 36 -4.05 -15.14 16.39
N ARG A 37 -4.79 -16.25 16.58
CA ARG A 37 -4.54 -17.49 15.86
C ARG A 37 -4.83 -17.33 14.38
N ASP A 38 -5.90 -16.61 14.03
CA ASP A 38 -6.27 -16.34 12.64
C ASP A 38 -5.24 -15.42 11.96
N LEU A 39 -4.71 -14.42 12.68
CA LEU A 39 -3.62 -13.56 12.17
C LEU A 39 -2.34 -14.38 11.91
N ARG A 40 -1.94 -15.24 12.85
CA ARG A 40 -0.79 -16.15 12.66
C ARG A 40 -1.00 -17.11 11.49
N LEU A 41 -2.23 -17.58 11.27
CA LEU A 41 -2.59 -18.40 10.12
C LEU A 41 -2.40 -17.61 8.83
N CYS A 42 -2.94 -16.40 8.74
CA CYS A 42 -2.78 -15.52 7.57
C CYS A 42 -1.30 -15.26 7.26
N THR A 43 -0.46 -15.01 8.27
CA THR A 43 0.99 -14.86 8.09
C THR A 43 1.63 -16.13 7.53
N SER A 44 1.24 -17.31 8.03
CA SER A 44 1.80 -18.60 7.58
C SER A 44 1.43 -18.94 6.13
N PHE A 45 0.34 -18.36 5.64
CA PHE A 45 -0.14 -18.52 4.26
C PHE A 45 0.19 -17.31 3.38
N GLU A 46 1.09 -16.42 3.83
CA GLU A 46 1.60 -15.27 3.07
C GLU A 46 0.47 -14.32 2.60
N VAL A 47 -0.58 -14.17 3.40
CA VAL A 47 -1.64 -13.20 3.12
C VAL A 47 -1.11 -11.79 3.38
N GLU A 48 -1.07 -10.96 2.34
CA GLU A 48 -0.52 -9.60 2.44
C GLU A 48 -1.54 -8.57 2.97
N SER A 49 -2.82 -8.74 2.61
CA SER A 49 -3.87 -7.77 2.90
C SER A 49 -5.21 -8.44 3.22
N LEU A 50 -6.02 -7.73 3.99
CA LEU A 50 -7.34 -8.17 4.46
C LEU A 50 -8.36 -7.06 4.24
N GLU A 51 -9.56 -7.44 3.81
CA GLU A 51 -10.73 -6.55 3.84
C GLU A 51 -11.43 -6.69 5.19
N VAL A 52 -11.55 -5.58 5.92
CA VAL A 52 -12.14 -5.56 7.27
C VAL A 52 -13.29 -4.56 7.35
N GLU A 53 -14.29 -4.88 8.15
CA GLU A 53 -15.42 -4.01 8.43
C GLU A 53 -15.03 -2.91 9.43
N GLY A 54 -15.54 -1.69 9.23
CA GLY A 54 -15.51 -0.64 10.25
C GLY A 54 -14.14 -0.01 10.53
N VAL A 55 -13.07 -0.43 9.87
CA VAL A 55 -11.81 0.32 9.87
C VAL A 55 -12.01 1.50 8.94
N GLU A 56 -11.79 2.74 9.39
CA GLU A 56 -11.59 3.83 8.44
C GLU A 56 -10.26 3.57 7.74
N GLU A 57 -10.26 3.58 6.41
CA GLU A 57 -9.05 3.50 5.60
C GLU A 57 -8.01 4.42 6.25
N PRO A 58 -6.85 3.92 6.72
CA PRO A 58 -5.85 4.80 7.30
C PRO A 58 -5.63 5.86 6.22
N PRO A 59 -5.81 7.16 6.54
CA PRO A 59 -5.76 8.19 5.52
C PRO A 59 -4.46 7.96 4.78
N GLU A 60 -4.53 7.73 3.47
CA GLU A 60 -3.31 7.63 2.65
C GLU A 60 -2.42 8.76 3.13
N ALA A 61 -1.24 8.42 3.68
CA ALA A 61 -0.41 9.41 4.33
C ALA A 61 -0.20 10.54 3.32
N GLN A 62 -0.91 11.65 3.52
CA GLN A 62 -0.98 12.69 2.53
C GLN A 62 0.43 13.23 2.44
N ILE A 63 1.05 13.07 1.28
CA ILE A 63 2.37 13.65 1.03
C ILE A 63 2.19 15.16 1.23
N PRO A 64 2.91 15.79 2.18
CA PRO A 64 2.82 17.22 2.40
C PRO A 64 3.01 17.95 1.07
N GLN A 65 2.28 19.05 0.86
CA GLN A 65 2.29 19.76 -0.42
C GLN A 65 3.72 20.14 -0.83
N GLU A 66 4.55 20.53 0.13
CA GLU A 66 5.95 20.91 -0.07
C GLU A 66 6.79 19.72 -0.59
N VAL A 67 6.55 18.52 -0.04
CA VAL A 67 7.22 17.28 -0.47
C VAL A 67 6.72 16.86 -1.85
N ARG A 68 5.46 17.12 -2.17
CA ARG A 68 4.88 16.84 -3.49
C ARG A 68 5.50 17.75 -4.56
N GLU A 69 5.69 19.03 -4.27
CA GLU A 69 6.34 19.99 -5.16
C GLU A 69 7.82 19.62 -5.38
N GLU A 70 8.57 19.31 -4.32
CA GLU A 70 9.95 18.81 -4.41
C GLU A 70 10.03 17.53 -5.28
N ALA A 71 9.08 16.62 -5.10
CA ALA A 71 9.01 15.39 -5.88
C ALA A 71 8.74 15.63 -7.37
N LEU A 72 7.86 16.58 -7.69
CA LEU A 72 7.54 16.95 -9.07
C LEU A 72 8.76 17.55 -9.78
N ASP A 73 9.54 18.37 -9.08
CA ASP A 73 10.78 18.95 -9.60
C ASP A 73 11.86 17.88 -9.78
N ALA A 74 12.00 16.97 -8.81
CA ALA A 74 12.98 15.88 -8.86
C ALA A 74 12.74 14.88 -10.01
N VAL A 75 11.49 14.75 -10.49
CA VAL A 75 11.17 13.89 -11.63
C VAL A 75 11.02 14.63 -12.96
N ALA A 76 10.95 15.96 -12.96
CA ALA A 76 10.68 16.77 -14.15
C ALA A 76 11.64 16.45 -15.32
N GLY A 77 12.93 16.24 -15.01
CA GLY A 77 13.96 15.89 -16.01
C GLY A 77 13.65 14.63 -16.82
N ARG A 78 12.87 13.68 -16.27
CA ARG A 78 12.52 12.41 -16.94
C ARG A 78 11.43 12.59 -18.00
N PHE A 79 10.71 13.70 -17.99
CA PHE A 79 9.55 13.95 -18.86
C PHE A 79 9.76 15.12 -19.84
N LEU A 80 10.99 15.65 -19.95
CA LEU A 80 11.32 16.83 -20.78
C LEU A 80 10.95 16.68 -22.27
N LEU A 81 10.96 15.46 -22.78
CA LEU A 81 10.69 15.16 -24.20
C LEU A 81 9.26 14.66 -24.44
N GLN A 82 8.40 14.69 -23.42
CA GLN A 82 7.02 14.22 -23.51
C GLN A 82 6.03 15.38 -23.54
N ASP A 83 4.88 15.16 -24.18
CA ASP A 83 3.77 16.09 -24.13
C ASP A 83 3.19 16.15 -22.70
N PRO A 84 3.28 17.30 -22.00
CA PRO A 84 2.81 17.43 -20.63
C PRO A 84 1.29 17.30 -20.48
N ASP A 85 0.53 17.56 -21.55
CA ASP A 85 -0.94 17.52 -21.54
C ASP A 85 -1.49 16.15 -21.95
N HIS A 86 -0.62 15.25 -22.43
CA HIS A 86 -1.03 13.90 -22.76
C HIS A 86 -1.47 13.16 -21.47
N PRO A 87 -2.70 12.59 -21.42
CA PRO A 87 -3.25 11.98 -20.20
C PRO A 87 -2.32 10.95 -19.55
N LEU A 88 -1.69 10.08 -20.35
CA LEU A 88 -0.73 9.09 -19.85
C LEU A 88 0.50 9.74 -19.18
N THR A 89 1.05 10.79 -19.79
CA THR A 89 2.25 11.47 -19.27
C THR A 89 1.95 12.17 -17.95
N ARG A 90 0.76 12.75 -17.82
CA ARG A 90 0.29 13.35 -16.58
C ARG A 90 0.20 12.31 -15.44
N GLU A 91 -0.44 11.17 -15.70
CA GLU A 91 -0.56 10.11 -14.70
C GLU A 91 0.81 9.49 -14.35
N LEU A 92 1.67 9.26 -15.34
CA LEU A 92 3.03 8.75 -15.11
C LEU A 92 3.89 9.73 -14.29
N ARG A 93 3.77 11.04 -14.53
CA ARG A 93 4.47 12.06 -13.75
C ARG A 93 3.97 12.11 -12.31
N ALA A 94 2.66 12.03 -12.10
CA ALA A 94 2.06 11.97 -10.77
C ALA A 94 2.52 10.71 -10.01
N PHE A 95 2.48 9.54 -10.67
CA PHE A 95 2.97 8.29 -10.11
C PHE A 95 4.46 8.37 -9.74
N ALA A 96 5.31 8.89 -10.64
CA ALA A 96 6.74 9.02 -10.40
C ALA A 96 7.05 9.95 -9.22
N ALA A 97 6.33 11.06 -9.07
CA ALA A 97 6.47 11.97 -7.95
C ALA A 97 6.05 11.29 -6.62
N THR A 98 4.93 10.56 -6.61
CA THR A 98 4.51 9.78 -5.43
C THR A 98 5.53 8.71 -5.06
N ALA A 99 6.08 7.98 -6.03
CA ALA A 99 7.12 6.98 -5.80
C ALA A 99 8.41 7.59 -5.24
N TRP A 100 8.83 8.75 -5.77
CA TRP A 100 9.99 9.49 -5.27
C TRP A 100 9.78 9.95 -3.82
N ALA A 101 8.62 10.53 -3.50
CA ALA A 101 8.29 10.99 -2.16
C ALA A 101 8.26 9.84 -1.14
N ARG A 102 7.68 8.70 -1.52
CA ARG A 102 7.65 7.49 -0.68
C ARG A 102 9.04 6.90 -0.44
N GLY A 103 9.94 6.96 -1.43
CA GLY A 103 11.33 6.52 -1.28
C GLY A 103 12.20 7.40 -0.37
N ARG A 104 11.75 8.64 -0.10
CA ARG A 104 12.44 9.63 0.75
C ARG A 104 11.89 9.67 2.19
N ALA A 105 10.77 9.00 2.47
CA ALA A 105 10.27 8.85 3.83
C ALA A 105 11.36 8.15 4.69
N PRO A 106 11.62 8.63 5.92
CA PRO A 106 12.65 8.06 6.79
C PRO A 106 12.30 6.60 7.09
N GLY A 107 12.97 5.66 6.42
CA GLY A 107 12.73 4.22 6.54
C GLY A 107 13.09 3.37 5.31
N ALA A 108 13.24 3.96 4.12
CA ALA A 108 13.48 3.19 2.87
C ALA A 108 14.95 3.05 2.43
N ALA A 109 15.91 3.52 3.24
CA ALA A 109 17.34 3.47 2.90
C ALA A 109 18.16 2.72 3.96
N SER A 110 18.12 1.39 3.93
CA SER A 110 19.19 0.52 4.45
C SER A 110 19.00 -0.92 3.99
N ASP A 111 18.87 -1.16 2.68
CA ASP A 111 19.25 -2.47 2.12
C ASP A 111 19.61 -2.33 0.64
N ARG A 112 20.76 -1.70 0.37
CA ARG A 112 21.49 -1.96 -0.87
C ARG A 112 22.96 -1.98 -0.50
N GLY A 113 23.44 -3.21 -0.35
CA GLY A 113 24.75 -3.55 0.16
C GLY A 113 25.88 -2.90 -0.62
N ASP A 114 26.89 -2.51 0.16
CA ASP A 114 28.25 -2.35 -0.33
C ASP A 114 28.93 -3.72 -0.15
N LYS A 115 29.47 -4.26 -1.24
CA LYS A 115 30.22 -5.51 -1.27
C LYS A 115 31.54 -5.25 -1.98
#